data_AF-A0A2V6QJJ2-F1
#
_entry.id   AF-A0A2V6QJJ2-F1
#
_cell.length_a   1.000
_cell.length_b   1.000
_cell.length_c   1.000
_cell.angle_alpha   90.00
_cell.angle_beta   90.00
_cell.angle_gamma   90.00
#
_symmetry.space_group_name_H-M   'P 1'
#
loop_
_entity.id
_entity.type
_entity.pdbx_description
1 polymer ?
#
loop_
_entity_poly.entity_id
_entity_poly.type
_entity_poly.pdbx_seq_one_letter_code
_entity_poly.pdbx_strand_id
1 'polypeptide(L)' 'MVPEQTLAAMDEATEALLRDLRGSPTDLAKLVKRMHERRRPVVAISSKAIARWNKDDPDSWGRVCDWLTRQGVRIMVG' A
#
# COMPACT_ATOMS: atom_id res chain seq x y z
N MET A 1 20.84 19.48 10.13
CA MET A 1 20.71 18.48 9.06
C MET A 1 19.24 18.37 8.74
N VAL A 2 18.76 19.17 7.77
CA VAL A 2 17.40 19.01 7.25
C VAL A 2 17.50 17.96 6.15
N PRO A 3 16.81 16.82 6.20
CA PRO A 3 16.82 15.93 5.06
C PRO A 3 16.02 16.62 3.95
N GLU A 4 16.72 16.82 2.84
CA GLU A 4 16.20 17.33 1.59
C GLU A 4 15.05 16.43 1.12
N GLN A 5 13.82 16.87 1.36
CA GLN A 5 12.60 16.33 0.76
C GLN A 5 12.57 16.69 -0.73
N THR A 6 13.55 16.20 -1.49
CA THR A 6 13.62 16.34 -2.94
C THR A 6 12.72 15.27 -3.56
N LEU A 7 11.43 15.60 -3.59
CA LEU A 7 10.53 15.49 -4.74
C LEU A 7 11.02 14.67 -5.97
N ALA A 8 11.23 13.34 -5.86
CA ALA A 8 11.24 12.38 -7.00
C ALA A 8 11.56 10.91 -6.64
N ALA A 9 12.05 10.61 -5.45
CA ALA A 9 12.23 9.22 -5.01
C ALA A 9 10.99 8.75 -4.26
N MET A 10 10.51 7.55 -4.57
CA MET A 10 9.48 6.88 -3.78
C MET A 10 9.96 6.82 -2.32
N ASP A 11 9.10 7.21 -1.38
CA ASP A 11 9.47 7.29 0.04
C ASP A 11 10.08 5.96 0.53
N GLU A 12 11.16 6.01 1.33
CA GLU A 12 11.90 4.81 1.76
C GLU A 12 10.99 3.75 2.40
N ALA A 13 9.96 4.18 3.16
CA ALA A 13 8.99 3.26 3.75
C ALA A 13 8.10 2.59 2.69
N THR A 14 7.81 3.30 1.59
CA THR A 14 7.06 2.76 0.45
C THR A 14 7.94 1.78 -0.35
N GLU A 15 9.22 2.08 -0.55
CA GLU A 15 10.15 1.17 -1.22
C GLU A 15 10.39 -0.11 -0.41
N ALA A 16 10.58 0.01 0.91
CA ALA A 16 10.70 -1.13 1.81
C ALA A 16 9.46 -2.01 1.77
N LEU A 17 8.25 -1.41 1.82
CA LEU A 17 7.00 -2.15 1.69
C LEU A 17 6.89 -2.86 0.34
N LEU A 18 7.24 -2.20 -0.77
CA LEU A 18 7.19 -2.83 -2.09
C LEU A 18 8.19 -3.97 -2.25
N ARG A 19 9.36 -3.88 -1.60
CA ARG A 19 10.36 -4.96 -1.59
C ARG A 19 9.84 -6.18 -0.85
N ASP A 20 9.17 -5.97 0.29
CA ASP A 20 8.57 -7.02 1.11
C ASP A 20 7.39 -7.69 0.36
N LEU A 21 6.54 -6.89 -0.29
CA LEU A 21 5.44 -7.38 -1.12
C LEU A 21 5.88 -8.09 -2.40
N ARG A 22 7.14 -7.95 -2.82
CA ARG A 22 7.67 -8.57 -4.06
C ARG A 22 7.68 -10.10 -3.98
N GLY A 23 7.64 -10.66 -2.78
CA GLY A 23 7.52 -12.10 -2.53
C GLY A 23 6.08 -12.62 -2.52
N SER A 24 5.07 -11.75 -2.40
CA SER A 24 3.67 -12.16 -2.34
C SER A 24 3.06 -12.19 -3.76
N PRO A 25 2.35 -13.25 -4.17
CA PRO A 25 1.71 -13.35 -5.50
C PRO A 25 0.48 -12.43 -5.66
N THR A 26 0.32 -11.46 -4.76
CA THR A 26 -0.89 -10.69 -4.56
C THR A 26 -0.80 -9.33 -5.26
N ASP A 27 -1.91 -8.79 -5.74
CA ASP A 27 -1.97 -7.45 -6.35
C ASP A 27 -1.71 -6.27 -5.38
N LEU A 28 -1.31 -6.55 -4.14
CA LEU A 28 -0.99 -5.56 -3.10
C LEU A 28 0.12 -4.59 -3.53
N ALA A 29 1.18 -5.08 -4.17
CA ALA A 29 2.25 -4.22 -4.66
C ALA A 29 1.76 -3.23 -5.73
N LYS A 30 0.81 -3.66 -6.57
CA LYS A 30 0.18 -2.78 -7.57
C LYS A 30 -0.71 -1.73 -6.92
N LEU A 31 -1.40 -2.10 -5.83
CA LEU A 31 -2.22 -1.16 -5.05
C LEU A 31 -1.37 -0.04 -4.46
N VAL A 32 -0.29 -0.39 -3.77
CA VAL A 32 0.64 0.58 -3.15
C VAL A 32 1.22 1.52 -4.20
N LYS A 33 1.72 1.00 -5.33
CA LYS A 33 2.22 1.83 -6.44
C LYS A 33 1.16 2.81 -6.95
N ARG A 34 -0.04 2.31 -7.26
CA ARG A 34 -1.13 3.14 -7.77
C ARG A 34 -1.51 4.24 -6.78
N MET A 35 -1.55 3.94 -5.49
CA MET A 35 -1.91 4.92 -4.46
C MET A 35 -0.82 5.97 -4.28
N HIS A 36 0.45 5.57 -4.35
CA HIS A 36 1.58 6.49 -4.32
C HIS A 36 1.56 7.43 -5.54
N GLU A 37 1.34 6.90 -6.74
CA GLU A 37 1.28 7.69 -7.98
C GLU A 37 0.07 8.64 -8.02
N ARG A 38 -1.10 8.17 -7.59
CA ARG A 38 -2.36 8.93 -7.71
C ARG A 38 -2.58 9.90 -6.54
N ARG A 39 -1.83 9.77 -5.44
CA ARG A 39 -1.97 10.55 -4.19
C ARG A 39 -3.43 10.73 -3.76
N ARG A 40 -4.24 9.67 -3.89
CA ARG A 40 -5.67 9.74 -3.61
C ARG A 40 -5.93 9.52 -2.12
N PRO A 41 -6.81 10.31 -1.48
CA PRO A 41 -7.13 10.15 -0.07
C PRO A 41 -8.09 8.98 0.20
N VAL A 42 -8.61 8.33 -0.85
CA VAL A 42 -9.58 7.23 -0.72
C VAL A 42 -9.26 6.14 -1.73
N VAL A 43 -9.34 4.88 -1.27
CA VAL A 43 -9.20 3.69 -2.11
C VAL A 43 -10.43 2.80 -1.94
N ALA A 44 -11.10 2.49 -3.05
CA ALA A 44 -12.18 1.51 -3.07
C ALA A 44 -11.58 0.14 -3.36
N ILE A 45 -11.81 -0.81 -2.47
CA ILE A 45 -11.31 -2.18 -2.57
C ILE A 45 -12.50 -3.13 -2.46
N SER A 46 -12.64 -4.02 -3.44
CA SER A 46 -13.71 -5.02 -3.40
C SER A 46 -13.54 -5.94 -2.20
N SER A 47 -14.62 -6.20 -1.49
CA SER A 47 -14.73 -7.19 -0.40
C SER A 47 -14.13 -8.56 -0.78
N LYS A 48 -14.34 -9.00 -2.02
CA LYS A 48 -13.73 -10.24 -2.56
C LYS A 48 -12.21 -10.21 -2.60
N ALA A 49 -11.61 -9.05 -2.91
CA ALA A 49 -10.16 -8.88 -2.92
C ALA A 49 -9.60 -8.92 -1.48
N ILE A 50 -10.27 -8.22 -0.55
CA ILE A 50 -9.91 -8.26 0.88
C ILE A 50 -9.99 -9.69 1.43
N ALA A 51 -11.07 -10.41 1.14
CA ALA A 51 -11.25 -11.80 1.56
C ALA A 51 -10.16 -12.71 1.00
N ARG A 52 -9.75 -12.48 -0.26
CA ARG A 52 -8.64 -13.20 -0.88
C ARG A 52 -7.32 -12.89 -0.17
N TRP A 53 -6.99 -11.63 0.05
CA TRP A 53 -5.74 -11.23 0.68
C TRP A 53 -5.64 -11.71 2.13
N ASN A 54 -6.73 -11.64 2.90
CA ASN A 54 -6.79 -12.24 4.23
C ASN A 54 -6.53 -13.75 4.25
N LYS A 55 -6.84 -14.46 3.14
CA LYS A 55 -6.64 -15.91 3.03
C LYS A 55 -5.25 -16.27 2.51
N ASP A 56 -4.80 -15.59 1.46
CA ASP A 56 -3.53 -15.87 0.80
C ASP A 56 -2.33 -15.31 1.59
N ASP A 57 -2.45 -14.07 2.12
CA ASP A 57 -1.33 -13.35 2.75
C ASP A 57 -1.82 -12.26 3.73
N PRO A 58 -2.36 -12.66 4.91
CA PRO A 58 -2.92 -11.73 5.89
C PRO A 58 -1.87 -10.76 6.46
N ASP A 59 -0.62 -11.21 6.62
CA ASP A 59 0.49 -10.38 7.09
C ASP A 59 0.80 -9.24 6.11
N SER A 60 0.96 -9.54 4.81
CA SER A 60 1.18 -8.51 3.79
C SER A 60 0.01 -7.54 3.71
N TRP A 61 -1.22 -8.04 3.82
CA TRP A 61 -2.40 -7.18 3.83
C TRP A 61 -2.43 -6.23 5.04
N GLY A 62 -2.09 -6.72 6.23
CA GLY A 62 -1.97 -5.90 7.44
C GLY A 62 -0.97 -4.76 7.29
N ARG A 63 0.21 -5.04 6.71
CA ARG A 63 1.25 -4.02 6.44
C ARG A 63 0.78 -2.96 5.45
N VAL A 64 0.04 -3.35 4.41
CA VAL A 64 -0.55 -2.41 3.44
C VAL A 64 -1.63 -1.54 4.09
N CYS A 65 -2.47 -2.10 4.96
CA CYS A 65 -3.47 -1.34 5.72
C CYS A 65 -2.83 -0.29 6.64
N ASP A 66 -1.76 -0.65 7.36
CA ASP A 66 -1.01 0.28 8.20
C ASP A 66 -0.39 1.40 7.35
N TRP A 67 0.24 1.07 6.22
CA TRP A 67 0.77 2.06 5.28
C TRP A 67 -0.31 3.00 4.74
N LEU A 68 -1.46 2.47 4.29
CA LEU A 68 -2.59 3.29 3.81
C LEU A 68 -3.08 4.26 4.89
N THR A 69 -3.18 3.78 6.13
CA THR A 69 -3.61 4.61 7.27
C THR A 69 -2.60 5.72 7.57
N ARG A 70 -1.30 5.42 7.53
CA ARG A 70 -0.23 6.44 7.71
C ARG A 70 -0.23 7.50 6.61
N GLN A 71 -0.59 7.12 5.39
CA GLN A 71 -0.75 8.04 4.26
C GLN A 71 -2.06 8.85 4.33
N GLY A 72 -2.89 8.64 5.36
CA GLY A 72 -4.20 9.29 5.50
C GLY A 72 -5.22 8.80 4.48
N VAL A 73 -5.01 7.62 3.89
CA VAL A 73 -5.92 7.03 2.91
C VAL A 73 -7.03 6.28 3.63
N ARG A 74 -8.28 6.63 3.33
CA ARG A 74 -9.45 5.89 3.77
C ARG A 74 -9.74 4.72 2.84
N ILE A 75 -9.83 3.52 3.40
CA ILE A 75 -10.24 2.31 2.67
C ILE A 75 -11.77 2.26 2.66
N MET A 76 -12.36 2.17 1.48
CA MET A 76 -13.78 1.91 1.27
C MET A 76 -13.95 0.49 0.75
N VAL A 77 -14.74 -0.31 1.47
CA VAL A 77 -15.08 -1.67 1.05
C VAL A 77 -16.30 -1.61 0.13
N GLY A 78 -16.17 -2.18 -1.06
CA GLY A 78 -17.25 -2.28 -2.06
C GLY A 78 -17.57 -3.70 -2.51
#